data_AF-A0A8J4CT51-F1
#
_entry.id   AF-A0A8J4CT51-F1
#
_cell.length_a   1.000
_cell.length_b   1.000
_cell.length_c   1.000
_cell.angle_alpha   90.00
_cell.angle_beta   90.00
_cell.angle_gamma   90.00
#
_symmetry.space_group_name_H-M   'P 1'
#
loop_
_entity.id
_entity.type
_entity.pdbx_description
1 polymer ?
#
loop_
_entity_poly.entity_id
_entity_poly.type
_entity_poly.pdbx_seq_one_letter_code
_entity_poly.pdbx_strand_id
1 'polypeptide(L)'
;MPCHQVICARNTDAAYRAMRCPPDEWARRWAVHGISRVWRDDVLPCRVYLRHCVLAARSLGPEAEDSFLNDTYLADRRTTIGEYLRLHPDIMDEQPPLALVERYNG
;
A
#
# COMPACT_ATOMS: atom_id res chain seq x y z
N MET A 1 -1.91 -22.60 -16.27
CA MET A 1 -1.20 -21.56 -15.49
C MET A 1 -2.25 -20.85 -14.65
N PRO A 2 -2.13 -20.81 -13.32
CA PRO A 2 -3.08 -20.04 -12.52
C PRO A 2 -2.92 -18.57 -12.89
N CYS A 3 -4.03 -17.92 -13.23
CA CYS A 3 -4.09 -16.48 -13.44
C CYS A 3 -3.92 -15.82 -12.06
N HIS A 4 -2.76 -15.20 -11.82
CA HIS A 4 -2.59 -14.32 -10.66
C HIS A 4 -3.68 -13.25 -10.71
N GLN A 5 -4.63 -13.30 -9.77
CA GLN A 5 -5.65 -12.27 -9.68
C GLN A 5 -5.02 -11.00 -9.10
N VAL A 6 -4.63 -10.08 -9.98
CA VAL A 6 -4.04 -8.80 -9.60
C VAL A 6 -5.16 -7.81 -9.28
N ILE A 7 -5.33 -7.51 -7.99
CA ILE A 7 -6.27 -6.48 -7.54
C ILE A 7 -5.66 -5.08 -7.74
N CYS A 8 -4.34 -4.95 -7.59
CA CYS A 8 -3.62 -3.68 -7.68
C CYS A 8 -2.70 -3.64 -8.91
N ALA A 9 -3.07 -2.82 -9.91
CA ALA A 9 -2.28 -2.64 -11.11
C ALA A 9 -1.51 -1.31 -11.10
N ARG A 10 -0.35 -1.29 -11.77
CA ARG A 10 0.45 -0.07 -11.99
C ARG A 10 -0.35 0.96 -12.79
N ASN A 11 -0.18 2.24 -12.44
CA ASN A 11 -0.65 3.35 -13.26
C ASN A 11 0.31 4.57 -13.14
N THR A 12 0.04 5.62 -13.90
CA THR A 12 0.77 6.90 -13.90
C THR A 12 -0.22 8.07 -13.87
N ASP A 13 0.23 9.22 -13.37
CA ASP A 13 -0.61 10.43 -13.36
C ASP A 13 -1.06 10.82 -14.77
N ALA A 14 -0.20 10.65 -15.78
CA ALA A 14 -0.53 10.94 -17.17
C ALA A 14 -1.64 10.02 -17.70
N ALA A 15 -1.51 8.71 -17.49
CA ALA A 15 -2.52 7.75 -17.94
C ALA A 15 -3.84 7.91 -17.17
N TYR A 16 -3.77 8.18 -15.86
CA TYR A 16 -4.95 8.48 -15.07
C TYR A 16 -5.65 9.77 -15.52
N ARG A 17 -4.90 10.85 -15.76
CA ARG A 17 -5.49 12.10 -16.27
C ARG A 17 -6.18 11.87 -17.61
N ALA A 18 -5.51 11.19 -18.55
CA ALA A 18 -6.06 10.92 -19.87
C ALA A 18 -7.34 10.07 -19.84
N MET A 19 -7.42 9.08 -18.94
CA MET A 19 -8.52 8.11 -18.93
C MET A 19 -9.65 8.45 -17.94
N ARG A 20 -9.33 9.11 -16.82
CA ARG A 20 -10.24 9.30 -15.68
C ARG A 20 -10.49 10.75 -15.31
N CYS A 21 -9.77 11.70 -15.92
CA CYS A 21 -9.97 13.13 -15.69
C CYS A 21 -10.39 13.81 -17.00
N PRO A 22 -11.69 13.81 -17.34
CA PRO A 22 -12.21 14.83 -18.26
C PRO A 22 -11.85 16.24 -17.74
N PRO A 23 -12.00 17.29 -18.57
CA PRO A 23 -11.59 18.65 -18.21
C PRO A 23 -12.03 19.03 -16.78
N ASP A 24 -11.14 19.70 -16.05
CA ASP A 24 -11.33 20.17 -14.68
C ASP A 24 -11.44 19.12 -13.56
N GLU A 25 -11.66 17.83 -13.85
CA GLU A 25 -11.78 16.81 -12.79
C GLU A 25 -10.50 16.65 -11.96
N TRP A 26 -9.33 16.83 -12.58
CA TRP A 26 -8.08 16.83 -11.84
C TRP A 26 -8.05 17.96 -10.80
N ALA A 27 -8.44 19.16 -11.19
CA ALA A 27 -8.46 20.32 -10.31
C ALA A 27 -9.45 20.10 -9.16
N ARG A 28 -10.66 19.63 -9.48
CA ARG A 28 -11.72 19.35 -8.51
C ARG A 28 -11.34 18.30 -7.47
N ARG A 29 -10.66 17.22 -7.88
CA ARG A 29 -10.32 16.09 -6.99
C ARG A 29 -9.02 16.26 -6.23
N TRP A 30 -7.98 16.79 -6.89
CA TRP A 30 -6.61 16.71 -6.38
C TRP A 30 -6.02 18.08 -6.09
N ALA A 31 -6.16 19.04 -7.00
CA ALA A 31 -5.53 20.35 -6.84
C ALA A 31 -6.05 21.11 -5.61
N VAL A 32 -7.32 20.94 -5.25
CA VAL A 32 -7.92 21.50 -4.01
C VAL A 32 -7.21 21.06 -2.73
N HIS A 33 -6.49 19.93 -2.77
CA HIS A 33 -5.70 19.40 -1.65
C HIS A 33 -4.20 19.66 -1.81
N GLY A 34 -3.80 20.49 -2.78
CA GLY A 34 -2.38 20.72 -3.11
C GLY A 34 -1.69 19.49 -3.73
N ILE A 35 -2.46 18.51 -4.24
CA ILE A 35 -1.90 17.30 -4.82
C ILE A 35 -1.63 17.53 -6.31
N SER A 36 -0.33 17.62 -6.65
CA SER A 36 0.16 17.74 -8.02
C SER A 36 0.45 16.39 -8.68
N ARG A 37 0.74 15.36 -7.86
CA ARG A 37 1.12 13.99 -8.27
C ARG A 37 0.54 12.96 -7.29
N VAL A 38 -0.18 11.96 -7.80
CA VAL A 38 -0.74 10.85 -7.02
C VAL A 38 0.25 9.69 -6.93
N TRP A 39 0.87 9.29 -8.04
CA TRP A 39 1.84 8.16 -8.04
C TRP A 39 3.23 8.64 -7.63
N ARG A 40 3.34 8.99 -6.35
CA ARG A 40 4.59 9.37 -5.69
C ARG A 40 5.43 8.13 -5.34
N ASP A 41 6.70 8.37 -5.08
CA ASP A 41 7.73 7.38 -4.74
C ASP A 41 8.31 7.60 -3.33
N ASP A 42 7.91 8.69 -2.65
CA ASP A 42 8.40 9.11 -1.34
C ASP A 42 7.39 8.85 -0.20
N VAL A 43 6.38 8.02 -0.47
CA VAL A 43 5.36 7.64 0.52
C VAL A 43 5.71 6.28 1.11
N LEU A 44 5.86 6.24 2.43
CA LEU A 44 6.09 5.02 3.19
C LEU A 44 4.78 4.53 3.84
N PRO A 45 4.63 3.20 4.02
CA PRO A 45 3.46 2.66 4.71
C PRO A 45 3.44 3.13 6.17
N CYS A 46 2.25 3.45 6.66
CA CYS A 46 2.03 3.63 8.09
C CYS A 46 2.41 2.33 8.81
N ARG A 47 3.31 2.42 9.79
CA ARG A 47 3.97 1.26 10.42
C ARG A 47 2.98 0.36 11.16
N VAL A 48 2.15 0.92 12.03
CA VAL A 48 1.03 0.22 12.69
C VAL A 48 0.10 -0.47 11.68
N TYR A 49 -0.26 0.20 10.60
CA TYR A 49 -1.17 -0.36 9.60
C TYR A 49 -0.51 -1.47 8.78
N LEU A 50 0.77 -1.32 8.46
CA LEU A 50 1.56 -2.35 7.80
C LEU A 50 1.59 -3.63 8.63
N ARG A 51 1.88 -3.51 9.94
CA ARG A 51 1.84 -4.65 10.86
C ARG A 51 0.48 -5.35 10.84
N HIS A 52 -0.62 -4.59 10.91
CA HIS A 52 -1.97 -5.16 10.81
C HIS A 52 -2.18 -5.92 9.51
N CYS A 53 -1.76 -5.37 8.35
CA CYS A 53 -1.87 -6.07 7.07
C CYS A 53 -1.04 -7.35 7.02
N VAL A 54 0.17 -7.36 7.58
CA VAL A 54 1.01 -8.57 7.66
C VAL A 54 0.31 -9.66 8.50
N LEU A 55 -0.24 -9.28 9.66
CA LEU A 55 -0.97 -10.22 10.52
C LEU A 55 -2.23 -10.77 9.85
N ALA A 56 -2.97 -9.92 9.15
CA ALA A 56 -4.14 -10.33 8.38
C ALA A 56 -3.76 -11.26 7.22
N ALA A 57 -2.66 -10.99 6.51
CA ALA A 57 -2.17 -11.89 5.46
C ALA A 57 -1.76 -13.26 6.04
N ARG A 58 -1.07 -13.27 7.19
CA ARG A 58 -0.70 -14.49 7.91
C ARG A 58 -1.92 -15.30 8.35
N SER A 59 -2.99 -14.67 8.81
CA SER A 59 -4.20 -15.38 9.24
C SER A 59 -4.95 -16.03 8.08
N LEU A 60 -4.77 -15.53 6.86
CA LEU A 60 -5.31 -16.13 5.62
C LEU A 60 -4.52 -17.34 5.13
N GLY A 61 -3.29 -17.54 5.62
CA GLY A 61 -2.46 -18.70 5.32
C GLY A 61 -1.11 -18.36 4.67
N PRO A 62 -0.21 -19.36 4.54
CA PRO A 62 1.17 -19.14 4.12
C PRO A 62 1.30 -18.60 2.70
N GLU A 63 0.42 -19.00 1.77
CA GLU A 63 0.43 -18.50 0.39
C GLU A 63 0.05 -17.01 0.32
N ALA A 64 -0.89 -16.58 1.16
CA ALA A 64 -1.30 -15.18 1.26
C ALA A 64 -0.22 -14.32 1.93
N GLU A 65 0.42 -14.83 2.98
CA GLU A 65 1.56 -14.17 3.62
C GLU A 65 2.73 -14.02 2.65
N ASP A 66 3.11 -15.09 1.94
CA ASP A 66 4.20 -15.06 0.96
C ASP A 66 3.93 -14.04 -0.15
N SER A 67 2.73 -14.06 -0.75
CA SER A 67 2.37 -13.10 -1.80
C SER A 67 2.33 -11.66 -1.26
N PHE A 68 1.80 -11.43 -0.05
CA PHE A 68 1.81 -10.09 0.54
C PHE A 68 3.24 -9.58 0.77
N LEU A 69 4.13 -10.43 1.29
CA LEU A 69 5.51 -10.04 1.60
C LEU A 69 6.36 -9.85 0.34
N ASN A 70 6.17 -10.67 -0.70
CA ASN A 70 7.07 -10.76 -1.84
C ASN A 70 6.51 -10.15 -3.14
N ASP A 71 5.19 -10.03 -3.28
CA ASP A 71 4.55 -9.44 -4.47
C ASP A 71 3.96 -8.04 -4.21
N THR A 72 4.03 -7.54 -2.97
CA THR A 72 3.67 -6.16 -2.65
C THR A 72 4.93 -5.30 -2.51
N TYR A 73 4.89 -4.12 -3.12
CA TYR A 73 6.04 -3.21 -3.21
C TYR A 73 5.74 -1.87 -2.53
N LEU A 74 6.79 -1.19 -2.07
CA LEU A 74 6.71 0.21 -1.65
C LEU A 74 6.39 1.12 -2.85
N ALA A 75 6.17 2.40 -2.55
CA ALA A 75 5.89 3.43 -3.54
C ALA A 75 6.99 3.56 -4.62
N ASP A 76 8.22 3.15 -4.30
CA ASP A 76 9.37 3.09 -5.22
C ASP A 76 9.25 1.99 -6.29
N ARG A 77 8.30 1.05 -6.12
CA ARG A 77 8.01 -0.09 -7.00
C ARG A 77 9.18 -1.07 -7.15
N ARG A 78 10.08 -1.11 -6.16
CA ARG A 78 11.28 -1.94 -6.19
C ARG A 78 11.43 -2.73 -4.91
N THR A 79 11.31 -2.08 -3.76
CA THR A 79 11.46 -2.74 -2.46
C THR A 79 10.18 -3.47 -2.10
N THR A 80 10.28 -4.78 -1.84
CA THR A 80 9.13 -5.56 -1.36
C THR A 80 8.82 -5.27 0.11
N ILE A 81 7.61 -5.59 0.56
CA ILE A 81 7.26 -5.46 1.97
C ILE A 81 8.17 -6.34 2.84
N GLY A 82 8.50 -7.55 2.41
CA GLY A 82 9.41 -8.45 3.12
C GLY A 82 10.81 -7.87 3.27
N GLU A 83 11.37 -7.28 2.20
CA GLU A 83 12.66 -6.58 2.26
C GLU A 83 12.63 -5.40 3.23
N TYR A 84 11.55 -4.61 3.20
CA TYR A 84 11.37 -3.47 4.07
C TYR A 84 11.27 -3.87 5.54
N LEU A 85 10.50 -4.91 5.88
CA LEU A 85 10.39 -5.43 7.24
C LEU A 85 11.70 -6.03 7.76
N ARG A 86 12.52 -6.62 6.88
CA ARG A 86 13.85 -7.11 7.27
C ARG A 86 14.80 -5.98 7.69
N LEU A 87 14.65 -4.79 7.08
CA LEU A 87 15.41 -3.59 7.45
C LEU A 87 14.81 -2.86 8.67
N HIS A 88 13.52 -3.05 8.91
CA HIS A 88 12.75 -2.40 9.98
C HIS A 88 11.92 -3.42 10.78
N PRO A 89 12.57 -4.39 11.47
CA PRO A 89 11.86 -5.45 12.18
C PRO A 89 11.01 -4.91 13.34
N ASP A 90 11.38 -3.75 13.88
CA ASP A 90 10.68 -3.03 14.95
C ASP A 90 9.23 -2.64 14.59
N ILE A 91 8.88 -2.62 13.30
CA ILE A 91 7.48 -2.42 12.85
C ILE A 91 6.55 -3.49 13.41
N MET A 92 7.02 -4.74 13.54
CA MET A 92 6.19 -5.85 14.00
C MET A 92 5.90 -5.80 15.51
N ASP A 93 6.67 -5.00 16.25
CA ASP A 93 6.50 -4.79 17.69
C ASP A 93 5.54 -3.62 18.00
N GLU A 94 5.24 -2.77 17.02
CA GLU A 94 4.37 -1.61 17.23
C GLU A 94 2.95 -2.00 17.61
N GLN A 95 2.46 -1.37 18.67
CA GLN A 95 1.07 -1.51 19.08
C GLN A 95 0.24 -0.38 18.49
N PRO A 96 -0.98 -0.68 18.01
CA PRO A 96 -1.90 0.37 17.63
C PRO A 96 -2.22 1.27 18.84
N PRO A 97 -2.43 2.59 18.62
CA PRO A 97 -2.92 3.45 19.68
C PRO A 97 -4.27 2.93 20.20
N LEU A 98 -4.57 3.16 21.49
CA LEU A 98 -5.76 2.59 22.16
C LEU A 98 -7.07 2.77 21.36
N ALA A 99 -7.25 3.93 20.72
CA ALA A 99 -8.42 4.24 19.91
C ALA A 99 -8.57 3.37 18.63
N LEU A 100 -7.51 2.68 18.19
CA LEU A 100 -7.48 1.86 16.98
C LEU A 100 -7.22 0.38 17.25
N VAL A 101 -7.10 -0.03 18.53
CA VAL A 101 -6.78 -1.42 18.90
C VAL A 101 -7.78 -2.40 18.31
N GLU A 102 -9.08 -2.12 18.38
CA GLU A 102 -10.11 -3.02 17.83
C GLU A 102 -10.06 -3.14 16.30
N ARG A 103 -9.47 -2.15 15.60
CA ARG A 103 -9.41 -2.13 14.14
C ARG A 103 -8.11 -2.71 13.61
N TYR A 104 -7.00 -2.53 14.33
CA TYR A 104 -5.64 -2.83 13.87
C TYR A 104 -4.93 -3.87 14.75
N ASN A 105 -5.63 -4.91 15.20
CA ASN A 105 -5.05 -6.00 16.00
C ASN A 105 -4.59 -7.23 15.18
N GLY A 106 -4.86 -7.25 13.87
CA GLY A 106 -4.53 -8.36 12.97
C GLY A 106 -5.82 -8.96 12.43
#